data_AF-A0A7C2CUE0-F1
#
_entry.id   AF-A0A7C2CUE0-F1
#
_cell.length_a   1.000
_cell.length_b   1.000
_cell.length_c   1.000
_cell.angle_alpha   90.00
_cell.angle_beta   90.00
_cell.angle_gamma   90.00
#
_symmetry.space_group_name_H-M   'P 1'
#
loop_
_entity.id
_entity.type
_entity.pdbx_description
1 polymer ?
#
loop_
_entity_poly.entity_id
_entity_poly.type
_entity_poly.pdbx_seq_one_letter_code
_entity_poly.pdbx_strand_id
1 'polypeptide(L)'
;MATVRERARARLPALPSRWAELPLALVLGALAVGIAGLVSVRQFAGAASVSEQISRLERQKVELQARNNELEAQLSYLASLPRIEQEARSRLGMVRPQEFIYVPVEAGGPPEPKLPDRYWPQEEPAPPPASQPWWHRLLSWLPLP
;
A
#
# COMPACT_ATOMS: atom_id res chain seq x y z
N MET A 1 46.24 7.71 -89.21
CA MET A 1 46.84 7.69 -87.86
C MET A 1 45.82 8.26 -86.88
N ALA A 2 44.89 7.43 -86.41
CA ALA A 2 43.81 7.84 -85.51
C ALA A 2 43.85 6.92 -84.29
N THR A 3 44.18 7.46 -83.12
CA THR A 3 44.14 6.72 -81.85
C THR A 3 42.87 7.14 -81.10
N VAL A 4 41.84 6.31 -81.25
CA VAL A 4 40.59 6.39 -80.49
C VAL A 4 40.88 5.93 -79.07
N ARG A 5 40.80 6.84 -78.10
CA ARG A 5 41.00 6.54 -76.68
C ARG A 5 39.63 6.31 -76.04
N GLU A 6 39.20 5.06 -75.98
CA GLU A 6 38.00 4.64 -75.27
C GLU A 6 38.08 5.06 -73.79
N ARG A 7 37.16 5.93 -73.37
CA ARG A 7 36.94 6.26 -71.97
C ARG A 7 36.18 5.11 -71.32
N ALA A 8 36.91 4.20 -70.69
CA ALA A 8 36.36 3.21 -69.78
C ALA A 8 35.59 3.94 -68.66
N ARG A 9 34.26 3.85 -68.68
CA ARG A 9 33.41 4.29 -67.56
C ARG A 9 33.62 3.30 -66.42
N ALA A 10 34.38 3.71 -65.40
CA ALA A 10 34.53 2.94 -64.17
C ALA A 10 33.14 2.78 -63.52
N ARG A 11 32.62 1.56 -63.52
CA ARG A 11 31.46 1.20 -62.70
C ARG A 11 31.94 1.13 -61.26
N LEU A 12 31.47 2.06 -60.42
CA LEU A 12 31.72 2.01 -58.99
C LEU A 12 31.11 0.72 -58.42
N PRO A 13 31.84 -0.04 -57.58
CA PRO A 13 31.31 -1.24 -56.96
C PRO A 13 30.18 -0.84 -56.00
N ALA A 14 29.00 -1.44 -56.18
CA ALA A 14 27.91 -1.33 -55.22
C ALA A 14 28.33 -2.00 -53.91
N LEU A 15 28.47 -1.21 -52.85
CA LEU A 15 28.80 -1.68 -51.51
C LEU A 15 27.65 -2.55 -50.97
N PRO A 16 27.94 -3.63 -50.23
CA PRO A 16 26.92 -4.56 -49.73
C PRO A 16 25.98 -3.88 -48.71
N SER A 17 24.66 -3.95 -48.97
CA SER A 17 23.55 -3.37 -48.18
C SER A 17 23.59 -3.65 -46.67
N ARG A 18 24.26 -4.72 -46.24
CA ARG A 18 24.40 -5.11 -44.83
C ARG A 18 25.17 -4.08 -43.98
N TRP A 19 25.97 -3.23 -44.62
CA TRP A 19 26.72 -2.14 -43.97
C TRP A 19 25.91 -0.84 -43.88
N ALA A 20 24.81 -0.72 -44.64
CA ALA A 20 23.85 0.38 -44.54
C ALA A 20 22.81 0.16 -43.43
N GLU A 21 22.63 -1.08 -42.96
CA GLU A 21 21.70 -1.42 -41.86
C GLU A 21 22.33 -1.28 -40.46
N LEU A 22 23.67 -1.33 -40.36
CA LEU A 22 24.41 -1.05 -39.13
C LEU A 22 24.16 0.36 -38.55
N PRO A 23 24.21 1.46 -39.35
CA PRO A 23 23.88 2.78 -38.82
C PRO A 23 22.41 2.90 -38.41
N LEU A 24 21.48 2.23 -39.12
CA LEU A 24 20.06 2.23 -38.76
C LEU A 24 19.79 1.47 -37.45
N ALA A 25 20.42 0.29 -37.28
CA ALA A 25 20.31 -0.50 -36.06
C ALA A 25 20.91 0.23 -34.86
N LEU A 26 22.02 0.96 -35.04
CA LEU A 26 22.59 1.81 -33.99
C LEU A 26 21.68 2.98 -33.62
N VAL A 27 21.04 3.62 -34.60
CA VAL A 27 20.07 4.71 -34.35
C VAL A 27 18.84 4.16 -33.61
N LEU A 28 18.29 3.01 -34.01
CA LEU A 28 17.17 2.38 -33.32
C LEU A 28 17.53 1.92 -31.91
N GLY A 29 18.74 1.37 -31.72
CA GLY A 29 19.25 1.01 -30.40
C GLY A 29 19.41 2.22 -29.48
N ALA A 30 19.98 3.32 -29.98
CA ALA A 30 20.11 4.57 -29.24
C ALA A 30 18.74 5.18 -28.90
N LEU A 31 17.77 5.10 -29.81
CA LEU A 31 16.40 5.54 -29.58
C LEU A 31 15.72 4.68 -28.50
N ALA A 32 15.88 3.36 -28.54
CA ALA A 32 15.32 2.44 -27.54
C ALA A 32 15.92 2.70 -26.14
N VAL A 33 17.24 2.92 -26.05
CA VAL A 33 17.92 3.27 -24.78
C VAL A 33 17.46 4.65 -24.29
N GLY A 34 17.28 5.63 -25.18
CA GLY A 34 16.75 6.95 -24.84
C GLY A 34 15.32 6.87 -24.28
N ILE A 35 14.43 6.11 -24.94
CA ILE A 35 13.06 5.89 -24.48
C ILE A 35 13.05 5.15 -23.13
N ALA A 36 13.87 4.10 -22.96
CA ALA A 36 14.00 3.38 -21.70
C ALA A 36 14.51 4.30 -20.56
N GLY A 37 15.46 5.19 -20.86
CA GLY A 37 15.93 6.21 -19.93
C GLY A 37 14.83 7.17 -19.50
N LEU A 38 14.01 7.64 -20.44
CA LEU A 38 12.86 8.51 -20.15
C LEU A 38 11.78 7.81 -19.31
N VAL A 39 11.56 6.52 -19.50
CA VAL A 39 10.62 5.72 -18.69
C VAL A 39 11.12 5.55 -17.25
N SER A 40 12.43 5.35 -17.05
CA SER A 40 13.03 5.23 -15.72
C SER A 40 12.88 6.50 -14.87
N VAL A 41 12.92 7.69 -15.49
CA VAL A 41 12.75 8.97 -14.76
C VAL A 41 11.34 9.11 -14.17
N ARG A 42 10.30 8.56 -14.84
CA ARG A 42 8.93 8.60 -14.31
C ARG A 42 8.71 7.71 -13.10
N GLN A 43 9.46 6.61 -12.95
CA GLN A 43 9.31 5.71 -11.80
C GLN A 43 9.80 6.32 -10.49
N PHE A 44 10.77 7.25 -10.54
CA PHE A 44 11.29 7.92 -9.35
C PHE A 44 10.40 9.06 -8.83
N ALA A 45 9.57 9.66 -9.69
CA ALA A 45 8.70 10.78 -9.30
C ALA A 45 7.57 10.35 -8.35
N GLY A 46 7.13 9.09 -8.40
CA GLY A 46 6.10 8.56 -7.49
C GLY A 46 6.60 8.27 -6.08
N ALA A 47 7.88 7.96 -5.91
CA ALA A 47 8.45 7.61 -4.60
C ALA A 47 8.49 8.81 -3.63
N ALA A 48 8.74 10.01 -4.15
CA ALA A 48 8.77 11.23 -3.33
C ALA A 48 7.37 11.64 -2.84
N SER A 49 6.34 11.58 -3.71
CA SER A 49 4.98 11.93 -3.33
C SER A 49 4.35 10.91 -2.37
N VAL A 50 4.70 9.62 -2.52
CA VAL A 50 4.22 8.57 -1.62
C VAL A 50 4.87 8.71 -0.24
N SER A 51 6.17 9.01 -0.17
CA SER A 51 6.87 9.23 1.10
C SER A 51 6.32 10.43 1.88
N GLU A 52 6.00 11.53 1.19
CA GLU A 52 5.37 12.69 1.83
C GLU A 52 3.98 12.37 2.39
N GLN A 53 3.17 11.62 1.64
CA GLN A 53 1.85 11.17 2.09
C GLN A 53 1.94 10.25 3.30
N ILE A 54 2.88 9.30 3.30
CA ILE A 54 3.13 8.41 4.44
C ILE A 54 3.51 9.24 5.68
N SER A 55 4.45 10.18 5.55
CA SER A 55 4.86 11.04 6.66
C SER A 55 3.72 11.93 7.18
N ARG A 56 2.81 12.38 6.31
CA ARG A 56 1.62 13.14 6.74
C ARG A 56 0.64 12.24 7.50
N LEU A 57 0.36 11.04 7.00
CA LEU A 57 -0.53 10.08 7.66
C LEU A 57 0.02 9.61 9.01
N GLU A 58 1.34 9.36 9.11
CA GLU A 58 1.99 8.99 10.37
C GLU A 58 1.86 10.10 11.41
N ARG A 59 2.06 11.36 11.02
CA ARG A 59 1.85 12.51 11.91
C ARG A 59 0.41 12.61 12.39
N GLN A 60 -0.56 12.44 11.48
CA GLN A 60 -1.98 12.43 11.85
C GLN A 60 -2.33 11.29 12.81
N LYS A 61 -1.77 10.10 12.60
CA LYS A 61 -1.96 8.97 13.52
C LYS A 61 -1.43 9.27 14.92
N VAL A 62 -0.22 9.82 15.02
CA VAL A 62 0.38 10.20 16.31
C VAL A 62 -0.47 11.24 17.03
N GLU A 63 -0.95 12.27 16.31
CA GLU A 63 -1.82 13.30 16.88
C GLU A 63 -3.15 12.71 17.40
N LEU A 64 -3.80 11.86 16.61
CA LEU A 64 -5.05 11.22 17.01
C LEU A 64 -4.87 10.30 18.21
N GLN A 65 -3.76 9.55 18.26
CA GLN A 65 -3.44 8.68 19.39
C GLN A 65 -3.21 9.49 20.68
N ALA A 66 -2.52 10.63 20.58
CA ALA A 66 -2.33 11.52 21.72
C ALA A 66 -3.65 12.07 22.25
N ARG A 67 -4.56 12.52 21.36
CA ARG A 67 -5.90 12.97 21.74
C ARG A 67 -6.72 11.87 22.39
N ASN A 68 -6.63 10.65 21.88
CA ASN A 68 -7.34 9.50 22.47
C ASN A 68 -6.88 9.25 23.90
N ASN A 69 -5.56 9.17 24.12
CA ASN A 69 -4.99 8.99 25.46
C ASN A 69 -5.40 10.12 26.42
N GLU A 70 -5.45 11.36 25.95
CA GLU A 70 -5.91 12.50 26.76
C GLU A 70 -7.38 12.35 27.17
N LEU A 71 -8.24 11.95 26.23
CA LEU A 71 -9.66 11.71 26.49
C LEU A 71 -9.87 10.53 27.44
N GLU A 72 -9.10 9.45 27.31
CA GLU A 72 -9.13 8.31 28.23
C GLU A 72 -8.68 8.72 29.64
N ALA A 73 -7.66 9.57 29.76
CA ALA A 73 -7.25 10.14 31.04
C ALA A 73 -8.36 11.00 31.68
N GLN A 74 -9.06 11.81 30.88
CA GLN A 74 -10.20 12.59 31.37
C GLN A 74 -11.38 11.71 31.79
N LEU A 75 -11.69 10.68 30.99
CA LEU A 75 -12.77 9.74 31.30
C LEU A 75 -12.47 8.98 32.59
N SER A 76 -11.25 8.46 32.74
CA SER A 76 -10.84 7.77 33.97
C SER A 76 -10.86 8.70 35.18
N TYR A 77 -10.49 9.97 35.03
CA TYR A 77 -10.63 10.97 36.10
C TYR A 77 -12.09 11.23 36.47
N LEU A 78 -12.98 11.40 35.50
CA LEU A 78 -14.41 11.63 35.73
C LEU A 78 -15.10 10.41 36.33
N ALA A 79 -14.75 9.21 35.88
CA ALA A 79 -15.24 7.94 36.40
C ALA A 79 -14.56 7.54 37.72
N SER A 80 -13.54 8.27 38.15
CA SER A 80 -12.80 7.93 39.36
C SER A 80 -13.70 8.04 40.59
N LEU A 81 -13.71 6.98 41.40
CA LEU A 81 -14.44 6.92 42.66
C LEU A 81 -14.20 8.14 43.57
N PRO A 82 -12.97 8.70 43.69
CA PRO A 82 -12.73 9.89 44.51
C PRO A 82 -13.51 11.12 44.06
N ARG A 83 -13.66 11.34 42.74
CA ARG A 83 -14.44 12.45 42.19
C ARG A 83 -15.92 12.29 42.51
N ILE A 84 -16.44 11.07 42.32
CA ILE A 84 -17.83 10.71 42.65
C ILE A 84 -18.09 10.89 44.15
N GLU A 85 -17.20 10.41 45.02
CA GLU A 85 -17.31 10.56 46.48
C GLU A 85 -17.24 12.03 46.91
N GLN A 86 -16.41 12.84 46.24
CA GLN A 86 -16.34 14.29 46.48
C GLN A 86 -17.65 14.99 46.11
N GLU A 87 -18.22 14.71 44.94
CA GLU A 87 -19.52 15.28 44.56
C GLU A 87 -20.67 14.77 45.45
N ALA A 88 -20.68 13.49 45.80
CA ALA A 88 -21.68 12.91 46.70
C ALA A 88 -21.64 13.55 48.09
N ARG A 89 -20.45 13.79 48.65
CA ARG A 89 -20.31 14.49 49.94
C ARG A 89 -20.66 15.97 49.84
N SER A 90 -20.13 16.66 48.84
CA SER A 90 -20.23 18.13 48.77
C SER A 90 -21.59 18.63 48.28
N ARG A 91 -22.21 17.96 47.30
CA ARG A 91 -23.47 18.39 46.69
C ARG A 91 -24.67 17.65 47.27
N LEU A 92 -24.52 16.35 47.54
CA LEU A 92 -25.62 15.49 47.98
C LEU A 92 -25.63 15.26 49.50
N GLY A 93 -24.61 15.74 50.22
CA GLY A 93 -24.49 15.57 51.67
C GLY A 93 -24.36 14.10 52.11
N MET A 94 -23.98 13.20 51.19
CA MET A 94 -23.90 11.78 51.48
C MET A 94 -22.73 11.48 52.41
N VAL A 95 -22.93 10.57 53.36
CA VAL A 95 -21.91 10.11 54.31
C VAL A 95 -21.60 8.63 54.08
N ARG A 96 -20.41 8.20 54.51
CA ARG A 96 -20.01 6.80 54.34
C ARG A 96 -20.92 5.91 55.23
N PRO A 97 -21.52 4.85 54.68
CA PRO A 97 -22.34 3.93 55.46
C PRO A 97 -21.49 3.18 56.50
N GLN A 98 -22.07 2.95 57.68
CA GLN A 98 -21.43 2.24 58.79
C GLN A 98 -21.79 0.75 58.81
N GLU A 99 -22.92 0.39 58.19
CA GLU A 99 -23.45 -0.97 58.14
C GLU A 99 -23.78 -1.36 56.69
N PHE A 100 -23.55 -2.64 56.36
CA PHE A 100 -23.80 -3.20 55.04
C PHE A 100 -24.78 -4.37 55.15
N ILE A 101 -25.86 -4.32 54.36
CA ILE A 101 -26.83 -5.41 54.23
C ILE A 101 -26.68 -5.99 52.82
N TYR A 102 -26.32 -7.27 52.73
CA TYR A 102 -26.19 -7.96 51.46
C TYR A 102 -27.52 -8.64 51.11
N VAL A 103 -28.09 -8.26 49.96
CA VAL A 103 -29.28 -8.91 49.40
C VAL A 103 -28.82 -9.76 48.22
N PRO A 104 -29.01 -11.09 48.24
CA PRO A 104 -28.73 -11.93 47.09
C PRO A 104 -29.73 -11.61 45.99
N VAL A 105 -29.23 -11.06 44.88
CA VAL A 105 -30.02 -10.83 43.66
C VAL A 105 -29.59 -11.88 42.65
N GLU A 106 -30.53 -12.70 42.18
CA GLU A 106 -30.35 -13.51 40.97
C GLU A 106 -30.37 -12.56 39.76
N ALA A 107 -29.32 -11.77 39.60
CA ALA A 107 -29.10 -11.02 38.39
C ALA A 107 -28.56 -12.00 37.35
N GLY A 108 -29.35 -12.29 36.32
CA GLY A 108 -28.84 -12.90 35.10
C GLY A 108 -27.55 -12.18 34.70
N GLY A 109 -26.52 -12.97 34.36
CA GLY A 109 -25.13 -12.51 34.28
C GLY A 109 -24.97 -11.20 33.50
N PRO A 110 -23.86 -10.45 33.74
CA PRO A 110 -23.62 -9.17 33.10
C PRO A 110 -23.91 -9.25 31.60
N PRO A 111 -24.63 -8.28 31.01
CA PRO A 111 -24.90 -8.29 29.59
C PRO A 111 -23.56 -8.47 28.87
N GLU A 112 -23.47 -9.52 28.04
CA GLU A 112 -22.24 -9.80 27.30
C GLU A 112 -21.77 -8.51 26.62
N PRO A 113 -20.49 -8.12 26.79
CA PRO A 113 -19.95 -6.97 26.09
C PRO A 113 -20.22 -7.17 24.61
N LYS A 114 -21.03 -6.30 24.00
CA LYS A 114 -21.26 -6.32 22.56
C LYS A 114 -19.96 -5.86 21.91
N LEU A 115 -19.12 -6.81 21.50
CA LEU A 115 -17.95 -6.48 20.69
C LEU A 115 -18.44 -5.83 19.39
N PRO A 116 -17.86 -4.70 18.96
CA PRO A 116 -18.15 -4.14 17.65
C PRO A 116 -17.91 -5.19 16.57
N ASP A 117 -18.74 -5.22 15.52
CA ASP A 117 -18.72 -6.24 14.45
C ASP A 117 -17.33 -6.45 13.81
N ARG A 118 -16.46 -5.44 13.89
CA ARG A 118 -15.06 -5.49 13.44
C ARG A 118 -14.19 -6.53 14.19
N TYR A 119 -14.52 -6.83 15.45
CA TYR A 119 -13.79 -7.78 16.29
C TYR A 119 -14.47 -9.15 16.36
N TRP A 120 -15.59 -9.33 15.64
CA TRP A 120 -16.13 -10.67 15.42
C TRP A 120 -15.12 -11.46 14.58
N PRO A 121 -14.78 -12.70 14.92
CA PRO A 121 -14.01 -13.57 14.04
C PRO A 121 -14.78 -13.68 12.73
N GLN A 122 -14.36 -12.92 11.72
CA GLN A 122 -14.86 -13.12 10.37
C GLN A 122 -14.42 -14.52 9.98
N GLU A 123 -15.36 -15.36 9.55
CA GLU A 123 -15.00 -16.55 8.78
C GLU A 123 -14.05 -16.09 7.68
N GLU A 124 -12.78 -16.48 7.80
CA GLU A 124 -11.78 -16.19 6.77
C GLU A 124 -12.39 -16.67 5.45
N PRO A 125 -12.51 -15.80 4.44
CA PRO A 125 -13.00 -16.24 3.14
C PRO A 125 -12.13 -17.41 2.71
N ALA A 126 -12.79 -18.52 2.33
CA ALA A 126 -12.10 -19.73 1.88
C ALA A 126 -10.96 -19.33 0.94
N PRO A 127 -9.73 -19.83 1.14
CA PRO A 127 -8.57 -19.38 0.39
C PRO A 127 -8.92 -19.40 -1.09
N PRO A 128 -8.68 -18.29 -1.83
CA PRO A 128 -8.98 -18.25 -3.25
C PRO A 128 -8.34 -19.48 -3.90
N PRO A 129 -9.04 -20.18 -4.80
CA PRO A 129 -8.46 -21.34 -5.47
C PRO A 129 -7.11 -20.93 -6.05
N ALA A 130 -6.08 -21.73 -5.76
CA ALA A 130 -4.70 -21.42 -6.14
C ALA A 130 -4.68 -20.89 -7.58
N SER A 131 -4.33 -19.61 -7.74
CA SER A 131 -4.32 -18.95 -9.04
C SER A 131 -3.39 -19.74 -9.94
N GLN A 132 -3.95 -20.45 -10.93
CA GLN A 132 -3.14 -21.24 -11.85
C GLN A 132 -2.13 -20.30 -12.50
N PRO A 133 -0.82 -20.59 -12.36
CA PRO A 133 0.21 -19.70 -12.84
C PRO A 133 0.07 -19.57 -14.36
N TRP A 134 0.32 -18.37 -14.88
CA TRP A 134 0.06 -18.01 -16.28
C TRP A 134 0.70 -18.97 -17.31
N TRP A 135 1.79 -19.65 -16.94
CA TRP A 135 2.45 -20.65 -17.78
C TRP A 135 1.57 -21.86 -18.05
N HIS A 136 0.62 -22.19 -17.16
CA HIS A 136 -0.32 -23.29 -17.40
C HIS A 136 -1.22 -23.01 -18.60
N ARG A 137 -1.59 -21.74 -18.84
CA ARG A 137 -2.33 -21.31 -20.05
C ARG A 137 -1.48 -21.37 -21.31
N LEU A 138 -0.16 -21.20 -21.17
CA LEU A 138 0.78 -21.30 -22.29
C LEU A 138 1.01 -22.76 -22.70
N LEU A 139 1.17 -23.64 -21.70
CA LEU A 139 1.46 -25.06 -21.89
C LEU A 139 0.23 -25.90 -22.25
N SER A 140 -0.99 -25.44 -21.93
CA SER A 140 -2.23 -26.11 -22.36
C SER A 140 -2.45 -26.11 -23.87
N TRP A 141 -1.76 -25.26 -24.62
CA TRP A 141 -1.81 -25.24 -26.08
C TRP A 141 -0.79 -26.20 -26.72
N LEU A 142 0.12 -26.78 -25.96
CA LEU A 142 1.16 -27.65 -26.50
C LEU A 142 0.71 -29.13 -26.46
N PRO A 143 0.43 -29.78 -27.60
CA PRO A 143 0.21 -31.23 -27.64
C PRO A 143 1.56 -31.93 -27.48
N LEU A 144 1.87 -32.40 -26.28
CA LEU A 144 2.96 -33.35 -26.06
C LEU A 144 2.44 -34.77 -26.38
N PRO A 145 3.21 -35.60 -27.11
CA PRO A 145 2.89 -37.02 -27.36
C PRO A 145 3.04 -37.89 -26.11
#